data_AF-A0A526YH54-F1
#
_entry.id   AF-A0A526YH54-F1
#
_cell.length_a   1.000
_cell.length_b   1.000
_cell.length_c   1.000
_cell.angle_alpha   90.00
_cell.angle_beta   90.00
_cell.angle_gamma   90.00
#
_symmetry.space_group_name_H-M   'P 1'
#
loop_
_entity.id
_entity.type
_entity.pdbx_description
1 polymer ?
#
loop_
_entity_poly.entity_id
_entity_poly.type
_entity_poly.pdbx_seq_one_letter_code
_entity_poly.pdbx_strand_id
1 'polypeptide(L)'
;IYAGPSGFVGVEQAARLSADVASANWHATASLVAKLAGDALFVDMGSTTTDIIATRNGAVANDGYTDAGRLLSGELVYTGFTRTFLFGVASSAPVRGRLTPLMNEYFASIADAHRILGVLDEKDDRHASADGKEKTIDGSIARLARMIGRDATELTLAEWHEISRWFSEQQLRKIHDAASLVAGSPVAGSLARDAPIVGAGTGRWQIRRLAERMERRFVDFAEIM
;
A
#
# COMPACT_ATOMS: atom_id res chain seq x y z
N ILE A 1 -19.07 19.63 4.61
CA ILE A 1 -18.25 18.74 3.75
C ILE A 1 -16.79 19.09 4.01
N TYR A 2 -15.93 18.11 4.22
CA TYR A 2 -14.50 18.38 4.40
C TYR A 2 -13.84 18.60 3.03
N ALA A 3 -13.21 19.75 2.83
CA ALA A 3 -12.58 20.17 1.59
C ALA A 3 -11.07 20.40 1.79
N GLY A 4 -10.40 19.43 2.43
CA GLY A 4 -8.95 19.45 2.64
C GLY A 4 -8.46 20.70 3.39
N PRO A 5 -7.52 21.52 2.84
CA PRO A 5 -6.98 22.73 3.44
C PRO A 5 -8.04 23.79 3.73
N SER A 6 -9.13 23.79 2.95
CA SER A 6 -10.27 24.70 3.14
C SER A 6 -11.16 24.32 4.34
N GLY A 7 -10.87 23.20 5.00
CA GLY A 7 -11.58 22.75 6.20
C GLY A 7 -13.02 22.31 5.91
N PHE A 8 -13.89 22.43 6.92
CA PHE A 8 -15.31 22.11 6.75
C PHE A 8 -16.06 23.26 6.08
N VAL A 9 -16.63 22.99 4.90
CA VAL A 9 -17.40 23.96 4.11
C VAL A 9 -18.86 23.53 3.93
N GLY A 10 -19.74 24.50 3.66
CA GLY A 10 -21.14 24.27 3.29
C GLY A 10 -21.29 23.65 1.90
N VAL A 11 -22.48 23.11 1.60
CA VAL A 11 -22.76 22.36 0.36
C VAL A 11 -22.53 23.21 -0.90
N GLU A 12 -22.99 24.45 -0.91
CA GLU A 12 -22.80 25.36 -2.06
C GLU A 12 -21.33 25.68 -2.34
N GLN A 13 -20.52 25.76 -1.28
CA GLN A 13 -19.09 26.06 -1.38
C GLN A 13 -18.29 24.81 -1.78
N ALA A 14 -18.70 23.63 -1.33
CA ALA A 14 -18.12 22.35 -1.74
C ALA A 14 -18.23 22.12 -3.25
N ALA A 15 -19.33 22.55 -3.89
CA ALA A 15 -19.50 22.45 -5.35
C ALA A 15 -18.45 23.25 -6.13
N ARG A 16 -17.93 24.34 -5.54
CA ARG A 16 -16.87 25.18 -6.12
C ARG A 16 -15.46 24.70 -5.76
N LEU A 17 -15.34 23.80 -4.79
CA LEU A 17 -14.10 23.20 -4.30
C LEU A 17 -14.04 21.70 -4.65
N SER A 18 -14.62 21.30 -5.78
CA SER A 18 -14.75 19.89 -6.16
C SER A 18 -13.42 19.14 -6.18
N ALA A 19 -12.35 19.80 -6.63
CA ALA A 19 -10.99 19.25 -6.61
C ALA A 19 -10.50 18.98 -5.17
N ASP A 20 -10.70 19.94 -4.25
CA ASP A 20 -10.28 19.83 -2.85
C ASP A 20 -11.10 18.80 -2.07
N VAL A 21 -12.38 18.63 -2.42
CA VAL A 21 -13.24 17.61 -1.82
C VAL A 21 -12.86 16.21 -2.34
N ALA A 22 -12.54 16.08 -3.63
CA ALA A 22 -12.17 14.79 -4.23
C ALA A 22 -10.85 14.23 -3.66
N SER A 23 -9.89 15.10 -3.32
CA SER A 23 -8.62 14.72 -2.69
C SER A 23 -8.67 14.68 -1.15
N ALA A 24 -9.83 14.88 -0.52
CA ALA A 24 -9.90 15.12 0.92
C ALA A 24 -9.78 13.86 1.81
N ASN A 25 -10.00 12.66 1.27
CA ASN A 25 -10.13 11.44 2.09
C ASN A 25 -8.85 11.11 2.86
N TRP A 26 -7.68 11.14 2.20
CA TRP A 26 -6.40 10.91 2.86
C TRP A 26 -6.08 12.04 3.86
N HIS A 27 -6.41 13.29 3.49
CA HIS A 27 -6.09 14.48 4.28
C HIS A 27 -6.88 14.53 5.60
N ALA A 28 -8.15 14.11 5.58
CA ALA A 28 -8.99 14.05 6.78
C ALA A 28 -8.40 13.10 7.83
N THR A 29 -8.09 11.87 7.42
CA THR A 29 -7.53 10.84 8.31
C THR A 29 -6.14 11.22 8.79
N ALA A 30 -5.27 11.72 7.89
CA ALA A 30 -3.93 12.18 8.27
C ALA A 30 -3.98 13.36 9.26
N SER A 31 -4.93 14.29 9.08
CA SER A 31 -5.13 15.40 10.02
C SER A 31 -5.60 14.94 11.40
N LEU A 32 -6.43 13.89 11.46
CA LEU A 32 -6.84 13.29 12.71
C LEU A 32 -5.66 12.58 13.39
N VAL A 33 -4.88 11.79 12.63
CA VAL A 33 -3.66 11.13 13.14
C VAL A 33 -2.67 12.14 13.68
N ALA A 34 -2.46 13.26 12.98
CA ALA A 34 -1.55 14.30 13.45
C ALA A 34 -1.94 14.81 14.84
N LYS A 35 -3.24 15.01 15.11
CA LYS A 35 -3.75 15.44 16.41
C LYS A 35 -3.62 14.38 17.51
N LEU A 36 -3.78 13.11 17.16
CA LEU A 36 -3.79 11.99 18.12
C LEU A 36 -2.38 11.48 18.45
N ALA A 37 -1.51 11.37 17.44
CA ALA A 37 -0.20 10.77 17.55
C ALA A 37 0.95 11.79 17.56
N GLY A 38 0.70 13.04 17.16
CA GLY A 38 1.75 14.06 17.03
C GLY A 38 2.68 13.80 15.85
N ASP A 39 3.98 13.67 16.13
CA ASP A 39 5.00 13.42 15.12
C ASP A 39 5.01 11.93 14.74
N ALA A 40 4.63 11.61 13.50
CA ALA A 40 4.51 10.24 13.03
C ALA A 40 4.62 10.15 11.49
N LEU A 41 4.80 8.93 11.00
CA LEU A 41 4.55 8.60 9.60
C LEU A 41 3.22 7.86 9.52
N PHE A 42 2.20 8.50 9.00
CA PHE A 42 0.91 7.87 8.75
C PHE A 42 0.96 7.12 7.42
N VAL A 43 0.58 5.83 7.44
CA VAL A 43 0.52 4.98 6.25
C VAL A 43 -0.85 4.33 6.16
N ASP A 44 -1.57 4.60 5.08
CA ASP A 44 -2.87 3.98 4.79
C ASP A 44 -2.77 3.17 3.51
N MET A 45 -2.91 1.84 3.63
CA MET A 45 -2.84 0.94 2.48
C MET A 45 -4.22 0.37 2.18
N GLY A 46 -4.84 0.90 1.14
CA GLY A 46 -6.09 0.38 0.61
C GLY A 46 -5.90 -0.79 -0.36
N SER A 47 -6.95 -1.10 -1.13
CA SER A 47 -6.88 -2.16 -2.14
C SER A 47 -5.93 -1.84 -3.30
N THR A 48 -5.79 -0.56 -3.65
CA THR A 48 -5.15 -0.11 -4.90
C THR A 48 -3.91 0.74 -4.67
N THR A 49 -3.93 1.57 -3.62
CA THR A 49 -2.93 2.60 -3.34
C THR A 49 -2.47 2.53 -1.89
N THR A 50 -1.30 3.11 -1.64
CA THR A 50 -0.74 3.34 -0.30
C THR A 50 -0.45 4.82 -0.17
N ASP A 51 -1.14 5.49 0.75
CA ASP A 51 -0.89 6.87 1.12
C ASP A 51 0.16 6.90 2.25
N ILE A 52 1.17 7.76 2.13
CA ILE A 52 2.26 7.89 3.11
C ILE A 52 2.42 9.36 3.45
N ILE A 53 2.12 9.75 4.68
CA ILE A 53 2.01 11.16 5.06
C ILE A 53 2.78 11.41 6.35
N ALA A 54 3.71 12.35 6.35
CA ALA A 54 4.34 12.82 7.58
C ALA A 54 3.36 13.70 8.37
N THR A 55 3.30 13.50 9.68
CA THR A 55 2.61 14.39 10.61
C THR A 55 3.62 15.01 11.55
N ARG A 56 3.43 16.29 11.88
CA ARG A 56 4.33 17.03 12.76
C ARG A 56 3.61 18.13 13.52
N ASN A 57 3.93 18.30 14.80
CA ASN A 57 3.37 19.34 15.67
C ASN A 57 1.82 19.41 15.61
N GLY A 58 1.15 18.25 15.52
CA GLY A 58 -0.32 18.20 15.48
C GLY A 58 -0.94 18.46 14.10
N ALA A 59 -0.15 18.65 13.04
CA ALA A 59 -0.61 18.93 11.69
C ALA A 59 -0.03 17.97 10.64
N VAL A 60 -0.66 17.92 9.47
CA VAL A 60 -0.12 17.23 8.30
C VAL A 60 1.05 18.04 7.74
N ALA A 61 2.13 17.36 7.39
CA ALA A 61 3.36 17.97 6.87
C ALA A 61 3.66 17.44 5.45
N ASN A 62 2.68 17.56 4.55
CA ASN A 62 2.77 17.06 3.18
C ASN A 62 3.45 18.05 2.22
N ASP A 63 4.12 17.53 1.20
CA ASP A 63 4.74 18.26 0.09
C ASP A 63 3.78 18.35 -1.12
N GLY A 64 3.21 17.21 -1.51
CA GLY A 64 2.25 17.08 -2.59
C GLY A 64 0.81 17.22 -2.10
N TYR A 65 -0.01 17.96 -2.84
CA TYR A 65 -1.45 18.07 -2.59
C TYR A 65 -2.30 17.37 -3.67
N THR A 66 -1.86 17.45 -4.93
CA THR A 66 -2.48 16.75 -6.05
C THR A 66 -1.91 15.33 -6.16
N ASP A 67 -2.63 14.39 -6.78
CA ASP A 67 -2.11 13.03 -6.99
C ASP A 67 -0.77 13.02 -7.72
N ALA A 68 -0.57 13.90 -8.70
CA ALA A 68 0.70 14.03 -9.40
C ALA A 68 1.84 14.52 -8.49
N GLY A 69 1.56 15.49 -7.62
CA GLY A 69 2.53 15.96 -6.62
C GLY A 69 2.85 14.87 -5.60
N ARG A 70 1.83 14.15 -5.12
CA ARG A 70 1.98 13.07 -4.15
C ARG A 70 2.73 11.86 -4.72
N LEU A 71 2.54 11.56 -6.00
CA LEU A 71 3.35 10.54 -6.71
C LEU A 71 4.82 10.95 -6.81
N LEU A 72 5.09 12.24 -7.03
CA LEU A 72 6.46 12.78 -7.13
C LEU A 72 7.17 12.81 -5.77
N SER A 73 6.46 13.17 -4.69
CA SER A 73 7.01 13.25 -3.33
C SER A 73 7.10 11.89 -2.63
N GLY A 74 6.47 10.84 -3.18
CA GLY A 74 6.36 9.52 -2.56
C GLY A 74 5.23 9.40 -1.54
N GLU A 75 4.39 10.43 -1.41
CA GLU A 75 3.23 10.43 -0.50
C GLU A 75 2.03 9.62 -1.01
N LEU A 76 2.09 9.24 -2.28
CA LEU A 76 1.18 8.29 -2.91
C LEU A 76 1.99 7.25 -3.66
N VAL A 77 1.86 5.98 -3.27
CA VAL A 77 2.41 4.85 -4.00
C VAL A 77 1.27 4.09 -4.65
N TYR A 78 1.35 3.86 -5.96
CA TYR A 78 0.31 3.16 -6.72
C TYR A 78 0.40 1.62 -6.56
N THR A 79 0.39 1.18 -5.31
CA THR A 79 0.27 -0.22 -4.92
C THR A 79 -0.61 -0.34 -3.69
N GLY A 80 -1.44 -1.37 -3.63
CA GLY A 80 -2.34 -1.64 -2.53
C GLY A 80 -2.41 -3.13 -2.25
N PHE A 81 -3.17 -3.53 -1.25
CA PHE A 81 -3.04 -4.86 -0.67
C PHE A 81 -3.64 -5.99 -1.52
N THR A 82 -4.52 -5.66 -2.49
CA THR A 82 -5.26 -6.68 -3.25
C THR A 82 -5.26 -6.49 -4.76
N ARG A 83 -5.35 -5.26 -5.27
CA ARG A 83 -5.62 -4.99 -6.69
C ARG A 83 -4.39 -4.69 -7.55
N THR A 84 -3.20 -4.58 -6.97
CA THR A 84 -2.00 -4.30 -7.76
C THR A 84 -1.69 -5.47 -8.67
N PHE A 85 -1.49 -5.19 -9.96
CA PHE A 85 -1.06 -6.20 -10.93
C PHE A 85 0.37 -6.65 -10.63
N LEU A 86 0.65 -7.95 -10.70
CA LEU A 86 1.98 -8.47 -10.34
C LEU A 86 3.10 -7.92 -11.23
N PHE A 87 2.84 -7.70 -12.53
CA PHE A 87 3.80 -7.04 -13.43
C PHE A 87 4.07 -5.56 -13.06
N GLY A 88 3.17 -4.92 -12.30
CA GLY A 88 3.39 -3.60 -11.71
C GLY A 88 4.23 -3.64 -10.42
N VAL A 89 4.37 -4.82 -9.81
CA VAL A 89 5.17 -5.05 -8.59
C VAL A 89 6.61 -5.41 -8.94
N ALA A 90 6.82 -6.33 -9.89
CA ALA A 90 8.14 -6.78 -10.32
C ALA A 90 8.15 -7.12 -11.81
N SER A 91 9.33 -7.14 -12.43
CA SER A 91 9.52 -7.58 -13.84
C SER A 91 9.91 -9.05 -13.97
N SER A 92 10.29 -9.70 -12.86
CA SER A 92 10.67 -11.12 -12.81
C SER A 92 10.45 -11.72 -11.42
N ALA A 93 10.42 -13.05 -11.35
CA ALA A 93 10.37 -13.80 -10.10
C ALA A 93 11.43 -14.91 -10.06
N PRO A 94 12.01 -15.23 -8.89
CA PRO A 94 12.99 -16.28 -8.74
C PRO A 94 12.32 -17.66 -8.77
N VAL A 95 12.79 -18.53 -9.65
CA VAL A 95 12.38 -19.94 -9.73
C VAL A 95 13.63 -20.80 -9.75
N ARG A 96 13.84 -21.62 -8.71
CA ARG A 96 15.01 -22.52 -8.57
C ARG A 96 16.34 -21.82 -8.87
N GLY A 97 16.53 -20.63 -8.29
CA GLY A 97 17.77 -19.85 -8.42
C GLY A 97 17.93 -19.07 -9.74
N ARG A 98 16.91 -19.04 -10.60
CA ARG A 98 16.91 -18.26 -11.86
C ARG A 98 15.78 -17.26 -11.89
N LEU A 99 16.04 -16.05 -12.37
CA LEU A 99 14.99 -15.06 -12.60
C LEU A 99 14.20 -15.43 -13.85
N THR A 100 12.91 -15.67 -13.66
CA THR A 100 11.95 -15.90 -14.73
C THR A 100 11.24 -14.58 -15.03
N PRO A 101 11.35 -14.03 -16.25
CA PRO A 101 10.60 -12.83 -16.64
C PRO A 101 9.09 -13.06 -16.51
N LEU A 102 8.37 -12.02 -16.12
CA LEU A 102 6.92 -12.11 -16.03
C LEU A 102 6.26 -11.91 -17.41
N MET A 103 5.15 -12.61 -17.65
CA MET A 103 4.29 -12.34 -18.79
C MET A 103 3.61 -10.97 -18.63
N ASN A 104 3.53 -10.16 -19.69
CA ASN A 104 2.95 -8.82 -19.62
C ASN A 104 1.41 -8.84 -19.82
N GLU A 105 0.73 -9.72 -19.08
CA GLU A 105 -0.73 -9.88 -19.11
C GLU A 105 -1.30 -9.93 -17.69
N TYR A 106 -2.57 -9.55 -17.55
CA TYR A 106 -3.25 -9.59 -16.26
C TYR A 106 -3.70 -11.01 -15.90
N PHE A 107 -2.75 -11.83 -15.43
CA PHE A 107 -3.03 -13.18 -14.94
C PHE A 107 -3.22 -13.27 -13.43
N ALA A 108 -2.59 -12.39 -12.67
CA ALA A 108 -2.62 -12.42 -11.22
C ALA A 108 -2.47 -11.01 -10.63
N SER A 109 -3.05 -10.82 -9.45
CA SER A 109 -2.82 -9.63 -8.63
C SER A 109 -2.00 -9.97 -7.39
N ILE A 110 -1.58 -8.95 -6.64
CA ILE A 110 -0.88 -9.13 -5.38
C ILE A 110 -1.75 -9.84 -4.32
N ALA A 111 -3.08 -9.81 -4.45
CA ALA A 111 -3.97 -10.64 -3.62
C ALA A 111 -3.66 -12.14 -3.76
N ASP A 112 -3.27 -12.60 -4.95
CA ASP A 112 -2.91 -14.01 -5.15
C ASP A 112 -1.67 -14.39 -4.34
N ALA A 113 -0.66 -13.53 -4.34
CA ALA A 113 0.52 -13.73 -3.50
C ALA A 113 0.16 -13.70 -2.00
N HIS A 114 -0.60 -12.71 -1.54
CA HIS A 114 -1.00 -12.59 -0.13
C HIS A 114 -1.89 -13.75 0.33
N ARG A 115 -2.77 -14.27 -0.54
CA ARG A 115 -3.57 -15.46 -0.26
C ARG A 115 -2.72 -16.71 -0.12
N ILE A 116 -1.77 -16.93 -1.03
CA ILE A 116 -0.82 -18.05 -0.93
C ILE A 116 -0.03 -17.94 0.39
N LEU A 117 0.38 -16.74 0.79
CA LEU A 117 1.07 -16.52 2.06
C LEU A 117 0.18 -16.71 3.31
N GLY A 118 -1.15 -16.81 3.15
CA GLY A 118 -2.09 -16.95 4.26
C GLY A 118 -2.27 -15.68 5.10
N VAL A 119 -2.01 -14.51 4.52
CA VAL A 119 -2.03 -13.20 5.23
C VAL A 119 -3.18 -12.29 4.81
N LEU A 120 -3.97 -12.72 3.83
CA LEU A 120 -5.11 -11.98 3.30
C LEU A 120 -6.40 -12.40 4.03
N ASP A 121 -7.14 -11.45 4.60
CA ASP A 121 -8.54 -11.68 4.96
C ASP A 121 -9.38 -11.65 3.67
N GLU A 122 -10.11 -12.72 3.38
CA GLU A 122 -10.95 -12.81 2.18
C GLU A 122 -12.04 -11.72 2.13
N LYS A 123 -12.41 -11.11 3.26
CA LYS A 123 -13.34 -9.97 3.31
C LYS A 123 -12.77 -8.69 2.70
N ASP A 124 -11.43 -8.59 2.64
CA ASP A 124 -10.71 -7.44 2.07
C ASP A 124 -10.57 -7.55 0.55
N ASP A 125 -10.63 -8.77 0.00
CA ASP A 125 -10.60 -9.00 -1.45
C ASP A 125 -12.01 -9.13 -2.03
N ARG A 126 -12.62 -7.98 -2.35
CA ARG A 126 -13.98 -7.89 -2.91
C ARG A 126 -14.07 -7.91 -4.44
N HIS A 127 -12.94 -7.86 -5.15
CA HIS A 127 -12.92 -7.70 -6.62
C HIS A 127 -12.82 -9.04 -7.33
N ALA A 128 -13.34 -9.21 -8.54
CA ALA A 128 -13.15 -10.47 -9.25
C ALA A 128 -11.66 -10.82 -9.41
N SER A 129 -11.33 -12.11 -9.33
CA SER A 129 -10.00 -12.61 -9.69
C SER A 129 -9.74 -12.34 -11.17
N ALA A 130 -8.45 -12.31 -11.56
CA ALA A 130 -8.06 -11.98 -12.93
C ALA A 130 -8.66 -12.90 -14.00
N ASP A 131 -8.92 -14.16 -13.64
CA ASP A 131 -9.53 -15.17 -14.51
C ASP A 131 -11.03 -15.41 -14.23
N GLY A 132 -11.63 -14.66 -13.30
CA GLY A 132 -13.03 -14.80 -12.91
C GLY A 132 -13.34 -16.08 -12.12
N LYS A 133 -12.34 -16.86 -11.72
CA LYS A 133 -12.50 -18.11 -10.97
C LYS A 133 -12.43 -17.89 -9.46
N GLU A 134 -12.59 -18.98 -8.72
CA GLU A 134 -12.53 -18.98 -7.26
C GLU A 134 -11.22 -18.40 -6.70
N LYS A 135 -11.35 -17.87 -5.48
CA LYS A 135 -10.28 -17.24 -4.72
C LYS A 135 -9.76 -18.18 -3.64
N THR A 136 -9.29 -19.34 -4.08
CA THR A 136 -8.63 -20.33 -3.22
C THR A 136 -7.12 -20.20 -3.36
N ILE A 137 -6.37 -20.83 -2.44
CA ILE A 137 -4.91 -20.94 -2.56
C ILE A 137 -4.54 -21.58 -3.92
N ASP A 138 -5.20 -22.69 -4.28
CA ASP A 138 -4.95 -23.39 -5.55
C ASP A 138 -5.29 -22.52 -6.77
N GLY A 139 -6.39 -21.76 -6.71
CA GLY A 139 -6.75 -20.81 -7.77
C GLY A 139 -5.72 -19.69 -7.92
N SER A 140 -5.21 -19.16 -6.79
CA SER A 140 -4.14 -18.17 -6.78
C SER A 140 -2.82 -18.74 -7.31
N ILE A 141 -2.49 -19.99 -7.01
CA ILE A 141 -1.32 -20.68 -7.58
C ILE A 141 -1.47 -20.82 -9.10
N ALA A 142 -2.63 -21.24 -9.59
CA ALA A 142 -2.88 -21.38 -11.03
C ALA A 142 -2.71 -20.04 -11.78
N ARG A 143 -3.22 -18.94 -11.21
CA ARG A 143 -3.02 -17.59 -11.73
C ARG A 143 -1.55 -17.15 -11.70
N LEU A 144 -0.86 -17.38 -10.58
CA LEU A 144 0.55 -17.05 -10.41
C LEU A 144 1.46 -17.87 -11.35
N ALA A 145 1.12 -19.13 -11.62
CA ALA A 145 1.86 -19.98 -12.54
C ALA A 145 1.83 -19.43 -13.97
N ARG A 146 0.66 -18.99 -14.43
CA ARG A 146 0.53 -18.28 -15.73
C ARG A 146 1.38 -17.02 -15.79
N MET A 147 1.48 -16.27 -14.68
CA MET A 147 2.32 -15.07 -14.60
C MET A 147 3.79 -15.32 -14.97
N ILE A 148 4.30 -16.52 -14.69
CA ILE A 148 5.67 -16.94 -14.96
C ILE A 148 5.78 -18.01 -16.05
N GLY A 149 4.72 -18.21 -16.85
CA GLY A 149 4.70 -19.13 -17.98
C GLY A 149 4.80 -20.61 -17.62
N ARG A 150 4.20 -21.02 -16.50
CA ARG A 150 4.22 -22.39 -15.98
C ARG A 150 2.83 -22.94 -15.73
N ASP A 151 2.76 -24.26 -15.59
CA ASP A 151 1.65 -24.93 -14.96
C ASP A 151 1.81 -24.96 -13.42
N ALA A 152 0.69 -24.95 -12.71
CA ALA A 152 0.65 -25.00 -11.24
C ALA A 152 1.35 -26.24 -10.65
N THR A 153 1.34 -27.35 -11.38
CA THR A 153 1.88 -28.65 -10.96
C THR A 153 3.39 -28.77 -11.11
N GLU A 154 4.05 -27.83 -11.80
CA GLU A 154 5.52 -27.87 -12.02
C GLU A 154 6.34 -27.56 -10.77
N LEU A 155 5.74 -26.84 -9.82
CA LEU A 155 6.39 -26.40 -8.58
C LEU A 155 5.61 -26.90 -7.36
N THR A 156 6.33 -27.10 -6.27
CA THR A 156 5.75 -27.45 -4.98
C THR A 156 5.07 -26.25 -4.32
N LEU A 157 4.17 -26.50 -3.37
CA LEU A 157 3.54 -25.44 -2.57
C LEU A 157 4.59 -24.54 -1.87
N ALA A 158 5.67 -25.12 -1.37
CA ALA A 158 6.76 -24.36 -0.75
C ALA A 158 7.44 -23.40 -1.74
N GLU A 159 7.67 -23.84 -2.98
CA GLU A 159 8.22 -22.98 -4.05
C GLU A 159 7.24 -21.86 -4.41
N TRP A 160 5.93 -22.13 -4.47
CA TRP A 160 4.91 -21.09 -4.68
C TRP A 160 4.85 -20.08 -3.52
N HIS A 161 5.04 -20.54 -2.29
CA HIS A 161 5.22 -19.64 -1.15
C HIS A 161 6.44 -18.73 -1.32
N GLU A 162 7.61 -19.26 -1.72
CA GLU A 162 8.80 -18.42 -1.93
C GLU A 162 8.59 -17.36 -3.03
N ILE A 163 7.95 -17.75 -4.14
CA ILE A 163 7.60 -16.82 -5.22
C ILE A 163 6.64 -15.74 -4.69
N SER A 164 5.66 -16.12 -3.89
CA SER A 164 4.71 -15.17 -3.30
C SER A 164 5.38 -14.23 -2.29
N ARG A 165 6.33 -14.73 -1.48
CA ARG A 165 7.15 -13.91 -0.59
C ARG A 165 7.97 -12.90 -1.38
N TRP A 166 8.54 -13.31 -2.51
CA TRP A 166 9.27 -12.40 -3.39
C TRP A 166 8.40 -11.23 -3.85
N PHE A 167 7.18 -11.47 -4.35
CA PHE A 167 6.29 -10.40 -4.76
C PHE A 167 5.90 -9.47 -3.62
N SER A 168 5.55 -10.03 -2.46
CA SER A 168 5.23 -9.24 -1.27
C SER A 168 6.42 -8.41 -0.78
N GLU A 169 7.64 -8.94 -0.88
CA GLU A 169 8.89 -8.22 -0.58
C GLU A 169 9.19 -7.11 -1.61
N GLN A 170 8.95 -7.34 -2.90
CA GLN A 170 9.08 -6.28 -3.93
C GLN A 170 8.09 -5.15 -3.69
N GLN A 171 6.84 -5.46 -3.31
CA GLN A 171 5.87 -4.44 -2.88
C GLN A 171 6.37 -3.67 -1.65
N LEU A 172 6.90 -4.39 -0.65
CA LEU A 172 7.45 -3.76 0.57
C LEU A 172 8.55 -2.76 0.25
N ARG A 173 9.47 -3.10 -0.64
CA ARG A 173 10.58 -2.22 -1.05
C ARG A 173 10.08 -0.91 -1.65
N LYS A 174 9.08 -0.97 -2.54
CA LYS A 174 8.48 0.24 -3.13
C LYS A 174 7.89 1.16 -2.07
N ILE A 175 7.16 0.59 -1.10
CA ILE A 175 6.56 1.36 0.00
C ILE A 175 7.66 1.90 0.93
N HIS A 176 8.70 1.10 1.21
CA HIS A 176 9.83 1.48 2.04
C HIS A 176 10.63 2.64 1.46
N ASP A 177 10.91 2.63 0.17
CA ASP A 177 11.63 3.70 -0.50
C ASP A 177 10.83 5.02 -0.40
N ALA A 178 9.53 4.96 -0.67
CA ALA A 178 8.63 6.11 -0.53
C ALA A 178 8.52 6.60 0.92
N ALA A 179 8.37 5.69 1.89
CA ALA A 179 8.37 6.02 3.32
C ALA A 179 9.67 6.68 3.79
N SER A 180 10.80 6.25 3.24
CA SER A 180 12.11 6.85 3.53
C SER A 180 12.22 8.27 2.97
N LEU A 181 11.68 8.52 1.77
CA LEU A 181 11.60 9.87 1.18
C LEU A 181 10.74 10.79 2.03
N VAL A 182 9.52 10.36 2.37
CA VAL A 182 8.58 11.18 3.16
C VAL A 182 9.13 11.44 4.56
N ALA A 183 9.67 10.44 5.25
CA ALA A 183 10.25 10.62 6.58
C ALA A 183 11.49 11.53 6.58
N GLY A 184 12.23 11.57 5.47
CA GLY A 184 13.40 12.44 5.28
C GLY A 184 13.09 13.79 4.64
N SER A 185 11.84 14.08 4.29
CA SER A 185 11.46 15.26 3.52
C SER A 185 11.88 16.56 4.23
N PRO A 186 12.60 17.48 3.56
CA PRO A 186 12.91 18.79 4.12
C PRO A 186 11.66 19.64 4.39
N VAL A 187 10.59 19.43 3.62
CA VAL A 187 9.32 20.18 3.76
C VAL A 187 8.64 19.84 5.08
N ALA A 188 8.59 18.56 5.43
CA ALA A 188 8.12 18.12 6.75
C ALA A 188 9.13 18.46 7.87
N GLY A 189 10.40 18.60 7.48
CA GLY A 189 11.58 18.50 8.31
C GLY A 189 11.71 17.09 8.87
N SER A 190 12.90 16.50 8.72
CA SER A 190 13.13 15.08 8.96
C SER A 190 12.50 14.60 10.27
N LEU A 191 11.63 13.58 10.16
CA LEU A 191 11.04 12.94 11.33
C LEU A 191 12.14 12.30 12.17
N ALA A 192 11.98 12.35 13.50
CA ALA A 192 12.85 11.63 14.40
C ALA A 192 12.86 10.12 14.04
N ARG A 193 13.99 9.45 14.26
CA ARG A 193 14.16 8.03 13.89
C ARG A 193 13.19 7.11 14.62
N ASP A 194 12.81 7.47 15.83
CA ASP A 194 11.88 6.76 16.71
C ASP A 194 10.41 7.15 16.52
N ALA A 195 10.11 8.16 15.68
CA ALA A 195 8.72 8.52 15.38
C ALA A 195 7.98 7.29 14.82
N PRO A 196 6.78 6.96 15.35
CA PRO A 196 6.08 5.73 15.01
C PRO A 196 5.55 5.76 13.57
N ILE A 197 5.31 4.56 13.03
CA ILE A 197 4.44 4.39 11.87
C ILE A 197 3.03 4.10 12.37
N VAL A 198 2.08 4.97 12.05
CA VAL A 198 0.66 4.76 12.32
C VAL A 198 0.03 4.13 11.07
N GLY A 199 -0.45 2.89 11.19
CA GLY A 199 -0.98 2.11 10.07
C GLY A 199 -2.50 2.06 10.02
N ALA A 200 -3.08 2.23 8.83
CA ALA A 200 -4.50 2.05 8.53
C ALA A 200 -4.73 1.24 7.24
N GLY A 201 -6.00 0.99 6.92
CA GLY A 201 -6.40 0.29 5.71
C GLY A 201 -6.30 -1.24 5.79
N THR A 202 -6.61 -1.91 4.68
CA THR A 202 -6.59 -3.37 4.60
C THR A 202 -5.17 -3.94 4.57
N GLY A 203 -4.18 -3.13 4.20
CA GLY A 203 -2.77 -3.54 4.12
C GLY A 203 -1.97 -3.48 5.43
N ARG A 204 -2.62 -3.43 6.61
CA ARG A 204 -1.94 -3.34 7.92
C ARG A 204 -0.83 -4.36 8.13
N TRP A 205 -1.01 -5.58 7.63
CA TRP A 205 0.02 -6.62 7.70
C TRP A 205 1.32 -6.18 7.00
N GLN A 206 1.22 -5.56 5.82
CA GLN A 206 2.36 -5.06 5.07
C GLN A 206 2.97 -3.81 5.73
N ILE A 207 2.14 -2.94 6.31
CA ILE A 207 2.58 -1.73 7.02
C ILE A 207 3.34 -2.08 8.31
N ARG A 208 2.94 -3.15 9.01
CA ARG A 208 3.70 -3.66 10.17
C ARG A 208 5.10 -4.11 9.77
N ARG A 209 5.23 -4.82 8.64
CA ARG A 209 6.54 -5.19 8.07
C ARG A 209 7.36 -3.97 7.64
N LEU A 210 6.71 -2.92 7.15
CA LEU A 210 7.37 -1.64 6.85
C LEU A 210 7.96 -1.02 8.12
N ALA A 211 7.19 -0.97 9.20
CA ALA A 211 7.66 -0.45 10.49
C ALA A 211 8.85 -1.23 11.03
N GLU A 212 8.79 -2.56 11.00
CA GLU A 212 9.92 -3.44 11.35
C GLU A 212 11.17 -3.13 10.51
N ARG A 213 11.01 -3.00 9.19
CA ARG A 213 12.14 -2.72 8.27
C ARG A 213 12.76 -1.35 8.48
N MET A 214 11.95 -0.36 8.86
CA MET A 214 12.42 1.00 9.18
C MET A 214 12.89 1.15 10.63
N GLU A 215 12.86 0.07 11.43
CA GLU A 215 13.18 0.08 12.86
C GLU A 215 12.32 1.08 13.66
N ARG A 216 11.06 1.22 13.27
CA ARG A 216 10.07 2.11 13.90
C ARG A 216 8.98 1.31 14.60
N ARG A 217 8.45 1.88 15.69
CA ARG A 217 7.28 1.30 16.37
C ARG A 217 6.05 1.37 15.46
N PHE A 218 5.35 0.26 15.29
CA PHE A 218 4.04 0.22 14.65
C PHE A 218 2.93 0.59 15.66
N VAL A 219 1.97 1.40 15.22
CA VAL A 219 0.74 1.74 15.95
C VAL A 219 -0.44 1.51 15.03
N ASP A 220 -1.41 0.70 15.44
CA ASP A 220 -2.64 0.59 14.66
C ASP A 220 -3.47 1.85 14.85
N PHE A 221 -3.92 2.48 13.76
CA PHE A 221 -4.79 3.63 13.83
C PHE A 221 -6.05 3.36 14.69
N ALA A 222 -6.56 2.11 14.68
CA ALA A 222 -7.72 1.73 15.49
C ALA A 222 -7.47 1.75 17.00
N GLU A 223 -6.21 1.73 17.47
CA GLU A 223 -5.85 1.77 18.90
C GLU A 223 -5.79 3.19 19.45
N ILE A 224 -5.74 4.20 18.58
CA ILE A 224 -5.61 5.61 18.97
C ILE A 224 -6.86 6.45 18.66
N MET A 225 -7.90 5.83 18.07
CA MET A 225 -9.21 6.44 17.84
C MET A 225 -10.16 6.29 19.03
#